data_AF-A0A9E3EZ09-F1
#
_entry.id   AF-A0A9E3EZ09-F1
#
_cell.length_a   1.000
_cell.length_b   1.000
_cell.length_c   1.000
_cell.angle_alpha   90.00
_cell.angle_beta   90.00
_cell.angle_gamma   90.00
#
_symmetry.space_group_name_H-M   'P 1'
#
loop_
_entity.id
_entity.type
_entity.pdbx_description
1 polymer ?
#
loop_
_entity_poly.entity_id
_entity_poly.type
_entity_poly.pdbx_seq_one_letter_code
_entity_poly.pdbx_strand_id
1 'polypeptide(L)'
;MHRLARFRRGLLAVCALLPCLAPAARARITRLEVLRTEPAFDGEAFGAAGAYQRVLARAHGELDPANPRDAVIQDLDLAPRNARGMVEYATDVEILKPVDQGRGNGVLLFEVNNRGNKLALAVFNAGVAPGLRAWNALSSPGDGWLMRQGYTLVWWGWEMDVEPGGGRLLMPEIVARARDGSPLTGIVRSELITSAPTASLPLSRSQQVLAMPPGSYDSYPAASLDTLTPAADGFRPTLTVRAREQDPRVPIPNTEWSFAACGRDGEDAKPDPRHLCLPAGFQPGHLYELIYRARDPLVLGIGFAATRDLGAFLGHGRPNPVWREGQKTIIEGSSQSGRMIRSLVALGFNE
;
A
#
# COMPACT_ATOMS: atom_id res chain seq x y z
N MET A 1 48.55 -54.13 -57.35
CA MET A 1 49.30 -53.21 -56.47
C MET A 1 48.33 -52.22 -55.86
N HIS A 2 48.41 -52.06 -54.54
CA HIS A 2 47.44 -51.46 -53.61
C HIS A 2 46.89 -50.07 -53.96
N ARG A 3 45.62 -49.80 -53.58
CA ARG A 3 45.22 -48.58 -52.85
C ARG A 3 43.86 -48.73 -52.16
N LEU A 4 43.80 -48.17 -50.96
CA LEU A 4 42.86 -48.43 -49.88
C LEU A 4 41.48 -47.78 -50.09
N ALA A 5 40.45 -48.48 -49.59
CA ALA A 5 39.12 -47.93 -49.34
C ALA A 5 39.14 -46.91 -48.19
N ARG A 6 38.57 -45.72 -48.41
CA ARG A 6 38.29 -44.73 -47.37
C ARG A 6 36.81 -44.79 -47.00
N PHE A 7 36.52 -45.32 -45.81
CA PHE A 7 35.23 -45.17 -45.15
C PHE A 7 35.05 -43.70 -44.72
N ARG A 8 34.06 -42.99 -45.29
CA ARG A 8 33.58 -41.72 -44.75
C ARG A 8 32.64 -42.03 -43.58
N ARG A 9 33.09 -41.77 -42.34
CA ARG A 9 32.20 -41.70 -41.18
C ARG A 9 31.45 -40.36 -41.24
N GLY A 10 30.16 -40.40 -41.53
CA GLY A 10 29.27 -39.26 -41.35
C GLY A 10 29.05 -39.00 -39.86
N LEU A 11 29.42 -37.82 -39.38
CA LEU A 11 29.10 -37.37 -38.04
C LEU A 11 27.64 -36.87 -38.07
N LEU A 12 26.70 -37.67 -37.59
CA LEU A 12 25.34 -37.23 -37.28
C LEU A 12 25.41 -36.32 -36.05
N ALA A 13 25.34 -35.01 -36.27
CA ALA A 13 25.14 -34.04 -35.20
C ALA A 13 23.71 -34.20 -34.67
N VAL A 14 23.56 -34.89 -33.55
CA VAL A 14 22.32 -34.88 -32.76
C VAL A 14 22.24 -33.52 -32.10
N CYS A 15 21.51 -32.59 -32.72
CA CYS A 15 21.06 -31.37 -32.05
C CYS A 15 20.08 -31.78 -30.94
N ALA A 16 20.60 -31.91 -29.72
CA ALA A 16 19.76 -31.97 -28.54
C ALA A 16 19.01 -30.64 -28.43
N LEU A 17 17.73 -30.65 -28.81
CA LEU A 17 16.77 -29.61 -28.46
C LEU A 17 16.64 -29.62 -26.94
N LEU A 18 17.47 -28.83 -26.27
CA LEU A 18 17.25 -28.43 -24.89
C LEU A 18 15.90 -27.73 -24.84
N PRO A 19 14.89 -28.25 -24.11
CA PRO A 19 13.71 -27.46 -23.85
C PRO A 19 14.18 -26.24 -23.06
N CYS A 20 14.10 -25.06 -23.68
CA CYS A 20 14.07 -23.80 -22.96
C CYS A 20 12.85 -23.87 -22.03
N LEU A 21 13.05 -24.39 -20.82
CA LEU A 21 12.22 -24.04 -19.69
C LEU A 21 12.40 -22.53 -19.52
N ALA A 22 11.52 -21.76 -20.17
CA ALA A 22 11.30 -20.39 -19.76
C ALA A 22 11.13 -20.45 -18.24
N PRO A 23 11.89 -19.68 -17.45
CA PRO A 23 11.59 -19.59 -16.04
C PRO A 23 10.13 -19.16 -15.98
N ALA A 24 9.28 -20.03 -15.43
CA ALA A 24 7.91 -19.64 -15.11
C ALA A 24 8.08 -18.28 -14.42
N ALA A 25 7.45 -17.24 -14.97
CA ALA A 25 7.36 -15.95 -14.32
C ALA A 25 6.76 -16.26 -12.95
N ARG A 26 7.63 -16.45 -11.96
CA ARG A 26 7.22 -16.83 -10.62
C ARG A 26 6.57 -15.57 -10.12
N ALA A 27 5.25 -15.51 -10.21
CA ALA A 27 4.47 -14.56 -9.46
C ALA A 27 5.08 -14.55 -8.06
N ARG A 28 5.55 -13.38 -7.62
CA ARG A 28 6.34 -13.27 -6.39
C ARG A 28 5.49 -13.60 -5.16
N ILE A 29 4.18 -13.77 -5.32
CA ILE A 29 3.29 -14.35 -4.32
C ILE A 29 3.70 -15.80 -4.06
N THR A 30 4.25 -16.03 -2.87
CA THR A 30 4.67 -17.36 -2.40
C THR A 30 3.53 -18.11 -1.73
N ARG A 31 2.54 -17.39 -1.20
CA ARG A 31 1.36 -17.98 -0.57
C ARG A 31 0.18 -17.00 -0.56
N LEU A 32 -1.02 -17.50 -0.86
CA LEU A 32 -2.28 -16.83 -0.52
C LEU A 32 -2.96 -17.62 0.60
N GLU A 33 -2.94 -17.09 1.80
CA GLU A 33 -3.55 -17.68 2.99
C GLU A 33 -5.01 -17.22 3.08
N VAL A 34 -5.97 -18.13 2.91
CA VAL A 34 -7.38 -17.81 3.16
C VAL A 34 -7.63 -17.85 4.66
N LEU A 35 -8.00 -16.70 5.22
CA LEU A 35 -8.27 -16.53 6.63
C LEU A 35 -9.72 -16.89 6.95
N ARG A 36 -10.65 -16.44 6.11
CA ARG A 36 -12.08 -16.67 6.29
C ARG A 36 -12.85 -16.50 4.98
N THR A 37 -13.90 -17.29 4.83
CA THR A 37 -14.91 -17.11 3.78
C THR A 37 -16.27 -16.99 4.44
N GLU A 38 -17.08 -16.02 4.02
CA GLU A 38 -18.41 -15.81 4.58
C GLU A 38 -19.39 -15.28 3.52
N PRO A 39 -20.71 -15.49 3.69
CA PRO A 39 -21.72 -14.87 2.84
C PRO A 39 -21.57 -13.35 2.82
N ALA A 40 -21.76 -12.74 1.66
CA ALA A 40 -21.89 -11.29 1.54
C ALA A 40 -23.37 -10.90 1.53
N PHE A 41 -23.69 -9.71 2.04
CA PHE A 41 -25.05 -9.13 2.01
C PHE A 41 -26.12 -10.09 2.55
N ASP A 42 -25.84 -10.75 3.68
CA ASP A 42 -26.73 -11.72 4.32
C ASP A 42 -27.22 -12.87 3.42
N GLY A 43 -26.44 -13.19 2.37
CA GLY A 43 -26.76 -14.26 1.43
C GLY A 43 -27.72 -13.86 0.30
N GLU A 44 -27.96 -12.56 0.10
CA GLU A 44 -28.75 -12.05 -1.03
C GLU A 44 -28.25 -12.61 -2.37
N ALA A 45 -29.20 -12.99 -3.24
CA ALA A 45 -28.92 -13.48 -4.59
C ALA A 45 -29.13 -12.39 -5.65
N PHE A 46 -28.16 -12.26 -6.56
CA PHE A 46 -28.12 -11.20 -7.58
C PHE A 46 -28.40 -11.76 -8.97
N GLY A 47 -29.69 -11.99 -9.28
CA GLY A 47 -30.10 -12.49 -10.59
C GLY A 47 -29.41 -13.81 -10.96
N ALA A 48 -28.90 -13.89 -12.19
CA ALA A 48 -28.24 -15.10 -12.70
C ALA A 48 -26.90 -15.42 -12.00
N ALA A 49 -26.22 -14.41 -11.43
CA ALA A 49 -24.96 -14.60 -10.73
C ALA A 49 -25.12 -15.35 -9.39
N GLY A 50 -26.34 -15.37 -8.83
CA GLY A 50 -26.66 -16.02 -7.56
C GLY A 50 -26.12 -15.26 -6.34
N ALA A 51 -25.98 -15.96 -5.23
CA ALA A 51 -25.45 -15.39 -3.99
C ALA A 51 -23.95 -15.12 -4.09
N TYR A 52 -23.47 -14.16 -3.30
CA TYR A 52 -22.07 -13.79 -3.22
C TYR A 52 -21.45 -14.15 -1.86
N GLN A 53 -20.15 -14.34 -1.86
CA GLN A 53 -19.32 -14.54 -0.68
C GLN A 53 -18.13 -13.60 -0.72
N ARG A 54 -17.69 -13.16 0.46
CA ARG A 54 -16.40 -12.51 0.62
C ARG A 54 -15.37 -13.49 1.18
N VAL A 55 -14.15 -13.43 0.64
CA VAL A 55 -12.99 -14.19 1.09
C VAL A 55 -11.97 -13.20 1.61
N LEU A 56 -11.68 -13.28 2.90
CA LEU A 56 -10.60 -12.56 3.55
C LEU A 56 -9.35 -13.42 3.52
N ALA A 57 -8.26 -12.87 3.02
CA ALA A 57 -7.02 -13.57 2.82
C ALA A 57 -5.81 -12.69 3.14
N ARG A 58 -4.64 -13.31 3.28
CA ARG A 58 -3.36 -12.64 3.31
C ARG A 58 -2.46 -13.18 2.21
N ALA A 59 -1.99 -12.31 1.34
CA ALA A 59 -0.98 -12.66 0.34
C ALA A 59 0.41 -12.43 0.93
N HIS A 60 1.30 -13.39 0.74
CA HIS A 60 2.72 -13.30 1.09
C HIS A 60 3.54 -13.31 -0.19
N GLY A 61 4.54 -12.45 -0.29
CA GLY A 61 5.43 -12.44 -1.43
C GLY A 61 6.88 -12.09 -1.08
N GLU A 62 7.74 -12.26 -2.08
CA GLU A 62 9.19 -12.09 -1.96
C GLU A 62 9.76 -11.30 -3.13
N LEU A 63 10.43 -10.19 -2.85
CA LEU A 63 11.11 -9.35 -3.85
C LEU A 63 12.61 -9.60 -3.83
N ASP A 64 13.23 -9.59 -5.00
CA ASP A 64 14.67 -9.73 -5.14
C ASP A 64 15.30 -8.36 -5.37
N PRO A 65 16.06 -7.78 -4.42
CA PRO A 65 16.69 -6.48 -4.62
C PRO A 65 17.68 -6.43 -5.80
N ALA A 66 18.16 -7.58 -6.29
CA ALA A 66 19.02 -7.66 -7.48
C ALA A 66 18.23 -7.78 -8.80
N ASN A 67 16.93 -8.05 -8.75
CA ASN A 67 16.08 -8.08 -9.93
C ASN A 67 15.84 -6.65 -10.42
N PRO A 68 16.17 -6.31 -11.68
CA PRO A 68 15.97 -4.96 -12.20
C PRO A 68 14.53 -4.42 -12.08
N ARG A 69 13.53 -5.31 -12.12
CA ARG A 69 12.11 -4.96 -11.97
C ARG A 69 11.70 -4.62 -10.54
N ASP A 70 12.49 -5.03 -9.56
CA ASP A 70 12.25 -4.72 -8.13
C ASP A 70 13.23 -3.64 -7.64
N ALA A 71 14.43 -3.56 -8.21
CA ALA A 71 15.48 -2.59 -7.87
C ALA A 71 15.10 -1.12 -8.11
N VAL A 72 14.04 -0.86 -8.88
CA VAL A 72 13.46 0.49 -9.03
C VAL A 72 12.78 0.99 -7.74
N ILE A 73 12.50 0.10 -6.79
CA ILE A 73 11.92 0.45 -5.50
C ILE A 73 12.99 1.11 -4.63
N GLN A 74 12.74 2.39 -4.29
CA GLN A 74 13.58 3.14 -3.37
C GLN A 74 13.78 2.39 -2.05
N ASP A 75 15.03 2.31 -1.60
CA ASP A 75 15.47 1.67 -0.35
C ASP A 75 15.19 0.16 -0.22
N LEU A 76 14.79 -0.53 -1.30
CA LEU A 76 14.58 -1.98 -1.26
C LEU A 76 15.86 -2.74 -0.91
N ASP A 77 17.02 -2.25 -1.34
CA ASP A 77 18.30 -2.86 -1.02
C ASP A 77 18.69 -2.74 0.46
N LEU A 78 18.06 -1.80 1.18
CA LEU A 78 18.20 -1.53 2.61
C LEU A 78 17.10 -2.19 3.46
N ALA A 79 16.13 -2.85 2.83
CA ALA A 79 15.08 -3.59 3.53
C ALA A 79 15.62 -4.87 4.20
N PRO A 80 15.02 -5.34 5.30
CA PRO A 80 15.33 -6.63 5.90
C PRO A 80 15.16 -7.78 4.90
N ARG A 81 16.09 -8.74 4.92
CA ARG A 81 16.11 -9.87 3.99
C ARG A 81 16.06 -11.20 4.74
N ASN A 82 15.36 -12.17 4.15
CA ASN A 82 15.36 -13.54 4.65
C ASN A 82 16.67 -14.28 4.30
N ALA A 83 16.81 -15.53 4.73
CA ALA A 83 18.00 -16.35 4.48
C ALA A 83 18.31 -16.62 2.99
N ARG A 84 17.35 -16.38 2.09
CA ARG A 84 17.54 -16.46 0.62
C ARG A 84 17.99 -15.13 0.01
N GLY A 85 18.11 -14.07 0.81
CA GLY A 85 18.44 -12.72 0.33
C GLY A 85 17.25 -11.95 -0.24
N MET A 86 16.02 -12.45 -0.03
CA MET A 86 14.79 -11.86 -0.54
C MET A 86 14.15 -10.93 0.51
N VAL A 87 13.48 -9.87 0.06
CA VAL A 87 12.66 -9.01 0.90
C VAL A 87 11.26 -9.59 0.96
N GLU A 88 10.82 -10.00 2.15
CA GLU A 88 9.49 -10.57 2.36
C GLU A 88 8.48 -9.45 2.61
N TYR A 89 7.30 -9.58 2.02
CA TYR A 89 6.15 -8.73 2.32
C TYR A 89 4.88 -9.56 2.51
N ALA A 90 3.90 -8.95 3.17
CA ALA A 90 2.55 -9.47 3.25
C ALA A 90 1.56 -8.35 2.94
N THR A 91 0.35 -8.70 2.51
CA THR A 91 -0.74 -7.75 2.34
C THR A 91 -2.08 -8.42 2.57
N ASP A 92 -3.00 -7.69 3.19
CA ASP A 92 -4.40 -8.10 3.25
C ASP A 92 -4.99 -8.16 1.85
N VAL A 93 -5.84 -9.16 1.61
CA VAL A 93 -6.60 -9.32 0.37
C VAL A 93 -8.04 -9.62 0.72
N GLU A 94 -8.98 -8.93 0.08
CA GLU A 94 -10.39 -9.26 0.13
C GLU A 94 -10.93 -9.49 -1.27
N ILE A 95 -11.67 -10.58 -1.43
CA ILE A 95 -12.27 -10.99 -2.69
C ILE A 95 -13.77 -11.10 -2.50
N LEU A 96 -14.57 -10.38 -3.28
CA LEU A 96 -16.02 -10.54 -3.36
C LEU A 96 -16.37 -11.24 -4.67
N LYS A 97 -16.96 -12.43 -4.59
CA LYS A 97 -17.24 -13.26 -5.76
C LYS A 97 -18.56 -14.03 -5.64
N PRO A 98 -19.15 -14.49 -6.77
CA PRO A 98 -20.23 -15.48 -6.73
C PRO A 98 -19.85 -16.71 -5.91
N VAL A 99 -20.81 -17.26 -5.17
CA VAL A 99 -20.65 -18.55 -4.47
C VAL A 99 -20.36 -19.65 -5.49
N ASP A 100 -21.19 -19.73 -6.53
CA ASP A 100 -20.94 -20.55 -7.71
C ASP A 100 -20.06 -19.79 -8.70
N GLN A 101 -18.78 -20.15 -8.75
CA GLN A 101 -17.84 -19.54 -9.68
C GLN A 101 -18.29 -19.72 -11.14
N GLY A 102 -19.07 -20.73 -11.51
CA GLY A 102 -19.57 -20.88 -12.89
C GLY A 102 -20.49 -19.73 -13.35
N ARG A 103 -21.05 -18.95 -12.42
CA ARG A 103 -22.06 -17.92 -12.70
C ARG A 103 -21.52 -16.49 -12.81
N GLY A 104 -20.22 -16.27 -12.56
CA GLY A 104 -19.62 -14.95 -12.78
C GLY A 104 -19.34 -14.67 -14.25
N ASN A 105 -19.20 -13.40 -14.62
CA ASN A 105 -18.99 -12.97 -16.01
C ASN A 105 -17.55 -13.14 -16.53
N GLY A 106 -16.66 -13.71 -15.73
CA GLY A 106 -15.25 -13.89 -16.11
C GLY A 106 -14.41 -12.63 -16.04
N VAL A 107 -14.91 -11.54 -15.44
CA VAL A 107 -14.14 -10.31 -15.22
C VAL A 107 -13.79 -10.14 -13.75
N LEU A 108 -12.49 -9.98 -13.49
CA LEU A 108 -11.94 -9.52 -12.22
C LEU A 108 -11.83 -8.00 -12.26
N LEU A 109 -12.57 -7.32 -11.38
CA LEU A 109 -12.39 -5.90 -11.10
C LEU A 109 -11.39 -5.75 -9.96
N PHE A 110 -10.15 -5.38 -10.32
CA PHE A 110 -9.02 -5.21 -9.42
C PHE A 110 -8.95 -3.76 -8.97
N GLU A 111 -9.62 -3.42 -7.87
CA GLU A 111 -9.70 -2.04 -7.40
C GLU A 111 -8.51 -1.70 -6.50
N VAL A 112 -7.73 -0.70 -6.92
CA VAL A 112 -6.80 -0.01 -6.03
C VAL A 112 -7.62 0.82 -5.04
N ASN A 113 -7.78 0.29 -3.83
CA ASN A 113 -8.50 1.00 -2.76
C ASN A 113 -7.79 2.31 -2.36
N ASN A 114 -8.52 3.18 -1.68
CA ASN A 114 -7.99 4.44 -1.18
C ASN A 114 -7.66 4.32 0.31
N ARG A 115 -6.36 4.21 0.65
CA ARG A 115 -5.88 4.05 2.04
C ARG A 115 -6.56 2.89 2.79
N GLY A 116 -6.65 1.75 2.13
CA GLY A 116 -7.34 0.56 2.64
C GLY A 116 -8.87 0.57 2.52
N ASN A 117 -9.48 1.65 1.99
CA ASN A 117 -10.95 1.76 1.88
C ASN A 117 -11.47 1.45 0.47
N LYS A 118 -12.43 0.54 0.38
CA LYS A 118 -13.02 0.04 -0.87
C LYS A 118 -14.06 1.03 -1.42
N LEU A 119 -13.92 1.44 -2.68
CA LEU A 119 -14.75 2.47 -3.31
C LEU A 119 -15.68 1.93 -4.40
N ALA A 120 -15.33 0.83 -5.07
CA ALA A 120 -15.97 0.34 -6.29
C ALA A 120 -17.48 0.15 -6.13
N LEU A 121 -17.94 -0.38 -4.99
CA LEU A 121 -19.39 -0.53 -4.78
C LEU A 121 -20.10 0.82 -4.84
N ALA A 122 -19.60 1.83 -4.14
CA ALA A 122 -20.21 3.16 -4.14
C ALA A 122 -20.05 3.90 -5.48
N VAL A 123 -19.05 3.55 -6.28
CA VAL A 123 -18.82 4.14 -7.61
C VAL A 123 -19.74 3.54 -8.66
N PHE A 124 -19.97 2.22 -8.64
CA PHE A 124 -20.67 1.51 -9.71
C PHE A 124 -22.11 1.12 -9.40
N ASN A 125 -22.45 0.91 -8.12
CA ASN A 125 -23.82 0.55 -7.72
C ASN A 125 -24.57 1.78 -7.21
N ALA A 126 -25.81 1.96 -7.66
CA ALA A 126 -26.66 3.02 -7.14
C ALA A 126 -27.17 2.69 -5.73
N GLY A 127 -27.31 3.70 -4.87
CA GLY A 127 -27.97 3.54 -3.56
C GLY A 127 -27.15 2.80 -2.50
N VAL A 128 -25.83 2.63 -2.68
CA VAL A 128 -24.95 2.12 -1.62
C VAL A 128 -24.94 3.10 -0.44
N ALA A 129 -25.16 2.59 0.76
CA ALA A 129 -25.15 3.40 1.98
C ALA A 129 -23.82 4.18 2.10
N PRO A 130 -23.84 5.50 2.38
CA PRO A 130 -22.62 6.29 2.43
C PRO A 130 -21.74 5.94 3.64
N GLY A 131 -20.42 6.02 3.45
CA GLY A 131 -19.45 5.96 4.55
C GLY A 131 -18.44 4.81 4.42
N LEU A 132 -17.17 5.13 4.60
CA LEU A 132 -16.04 4.21 4.40
C LEU A 132 -16.18 2.90 5.20
N ARG A 133 -16.64 2.97 6.45
CA ARG A 133 -16.82 1.76 7.29
C ARG A 133 -17.91 0.85 6.75
N ALA A 134 -19.02 1.40 6.25
CA ALA A 134 -20.11 0.62 5.67
C ALA A 134 -19.66 -0.02 4.34
N TRP A 135 -18.91 0.71 3.52
CA TRP A 135 -18.31 0.18 2.29
C TRP A 135 -17.32 -0.94 2.59
N ASN A 136 -16.46 -0.74 3.59
CA ASN A 136 -15.49 -1.75 4.01
C ASN A 136 -16.16 -3.00 4.59
N ALA A 137 -17.25 -2.83 5.34
CA ALA A 137 -18.01 -3.95 5.87
C ALA A 137 -18.89 -4.67 4.82
N LEU A 138 -18.99 -4.14 3.60
CA LEU A 138 -19.95 -4.58 2.58
C LEU A 138 -21.40 -4.60 3.12
N SER A 139 -21.78 -3.56 3.87
CA SER A 139 -23.07 -3.53 4.58
C SER A 139 -24.30 -3.41 3.68
N SER A 140 -24.14 -2.89 2.46
CA SER A 140 -25.22 -2.78 1.50
C SER A 140 -24.67 -2.91 0.07
N PRO A 141 -25.33 -3.68 -0.81
CA PRO A 141 -24.94 -3.77 -2.20
C PRO A 141 -25.45 -2.58 -3.04
N GLY A 142 -26.29 -1.70 -2.48
CA GLY A 142 -27.09 -0.76 -3.27
C GLY A 142 -28.08 -1.51 -4.17
N ASP A 143 -28.17 -1.14 -5.44
CA ASP A 143 -28.89 -1.87 -6.48
C ASP A 143 -28.23 -3.21 -6.88
N GLY A 144 -26.99 -3.42 -6.42
CA GLY A 144 -26.19 -4.60 -6.67
C GLY A 144 -25.77 -4.77 -8.13
N TRP A 145 -25.68 -3.69 -8.92
CA TRP A 145 -25.39 -3.76 -10.35
C TRP A 145 -24.17 -4.63 -10.68
N LEU A 146 -23.02 -4.38 -10.04
CA LEU A 146 -21.80 -5.19 -10.24
C LEU A 146 -22.03 -6.69 -9.97
N MET A 147 -22.77 -7.00 -8.91
CA MET A 147 -23.05 -8.39 -8.53
C MET A 147 -24.00 -9.05 -9.52
N ARG A 148 -25.04 -8.33 -9.97
CA ARG A 148 -25.98 -8.78 -11.01
C ARG A 148 -25.29 -9.01 -12.36
N GLN A 149 -24.27 -8.22 -12.67
CA GLN A 149 -23.42 -8.40 -13.84
C GLN A 149 -22.39 -9.53 -13.68
N GLY A 150 -22.23 -10.12 -12.49
CA GLY A 150 -21.37 -11.29 -12.28
C GLY A 150 -19.89 -10.99 -12.03
N TYR A 151 -19.51 -9.74 -11.72
CA TYR A 151 -18.12 -9.37 -11.50
C TYR A 151 -17.52 -10.06 -10.26
N THR A 152 -16.24 -10.40 -10.31
CA THR A 152 -15.45 -10.69 -9.12
C THR A 152 -14.64 -9.45 -8.76
N LEU A 153 -14.81 -8.92 -7.55
CA LEU A 153 -14.05 -7.77 -7.07
C LEU A 153 -12.90 -8.24 -6.19
N VAL A 154 -11.77 -7.57 -6.30
CA VAL A 154 -10.60 -7.84 -5.46
C VAL A 154 -9.97 -6.53 -5.01
N TRP A 155 -9.62 -6.49 -3.73
CA TRP A 155 -8.94 -5.40 -3.06
C TRP A 155 -7.76 -5.93 -2.25
N TRP A 156 -6.73 -5.09 -2.05
CA TRP A 156 -5.57 -5.46 -1.25
C TRP A 156 -4.89 -4.26 -0.58
N GLY A 157 -4.21 -4.45 0.54
CA GLY A 157 -3.38 -3.39 1.13
C GLY A 157 -2.17 -3.05 0.24
N TRP A 158 -1.92 -1.78 -0.03
CA TRP A 158 -0.77 -1.36 -0.84
C TRP A 158 0.03 -0.20 -0.24
N GLU A 159 -0.46 0.39 0.84
CA GLU A 159 0.12 1.56 1.51
C GLU A 159 0.43 1.16 2.95
N MET A 160 1.67 1.39 3.41
CA MET A 160 2.20 0.85 4.68
C MET A 160 1.97 1.78 5.87
N ASP A 161 1.75 3.07 5.62
CA ASP A 161 1.49 4.09 6.64
C ASP A 161 0.00 4.21 6.98
N VAL A 162 -0.85 3.27 6.51
CA VAL A 162 -2.27 3.21 6.86
C VAL A 162 -2.44 2.60 8.25
N GLU A 163 -2.99 3.36 9.18
CA GLU A 163 -3.34 2.88 10.52
C GLU A 163 -4.50 1.86 10.50
N PRO A 164 -4.60 0.93 11.47
CA PRO A 164 -5.70 -0.02 11.53
C PRO A 164 -7.05 0.62 11.87
N GLY A 165 -8.14 -0.12 11.60
CA GLY A 165 -9.50 0.22 12.01
C GLY A 165 -10.45 0.54 10.85
N GLY A 166 -11.76 0.50 11.13
CA GLY A 166 -12.79 0.76 10.12
C GLY A 166 -12.87 -0.26 8.99
N GLY A 167 -12.32 -1.47 9.19
CA GLY A 167 -12.30 -2.53 8.17
C GLY A 167 -11.34 -2.26 7.01
N ARG A 168 -10.35 -1.38 7.19
CA ARG A 168 -9.34 -1.07 6.18
C ARG A 168 -8.45 -2.27 5.90
N LEU A 169 -8.05 -2.42 4.64
CA LEU A 169 -7.03 -3.38 4.20
C LEU A 169 -5.65 -2.80 4.45
N LEU A 170 -4.77 -3.59 5.08
CA LEU A 170 -3.47 -3.13 5.54
C LEU A 170 -2.32 -3.85 4.84
N MET A 171 -1.18 -3.18 4.82
CA MET A 171 0.11 -3.75 4.46
C MET A 171 1.07 -3.51 5.64
N PRO A 172 1.65 -4.55 6.25
CA PRO A 172 2.62 -4.36 7.31
C PRO A 172 3.82 -3.52 6.88
N GLU A 173 4.31 -2.70 7.79
CA GLU A 173 5.47 -1.84 7.57
C GLU A 173 6.74 -2.64 7.27
N ILE A 174 7.49 -2.17 6.27
CA ILE A 174 8.84 -2.64 5.99
C ILE A 174 9.75 -1.42 6.09
N VAL A 175 10.53 -1.37 7.18
CA VAL A 175 11.42 -0.26 7.50
C VAL A 175 12.82 -0.53 6.93
N ALA A 176 13.33 0.39 6.12
CA ALA A 176 14.71 0.33 5.64
C ALA A 176 15.71 0.66 6.77
N ARG A 177 16.84 -0.06 6.78
CA ARG A 177 17.90 0.05 7.79
C ARG A 177 19.24 0.27 7.12
N ALA A 178 20.15 0.98 7.79
CA ALA A 178 21.55 0.99 7.35
C ALA A 178 22.15 -0.42 7.44
N ARG A 179 23.25 -0.66 6.72
CA ARG A 179 23.90 -1.98 6.63
C ARG A 179 24.44 -2.49 7.97
N ASP A 180 24.73 -1.59 8.90
CA ASP A 180 25.12 -1.88 10.28
C ASP A 180 23.92 -2.08 11.23
N GLY A 181 22.70 -1.98 10.71
CA GLY A 181 21.44 -2.11 11.44
C GLY A 181 20.92 -0.81 12.04
N SER A 182 21.65 0.31 11.94
CA SER A 182 21.18 1.57 12.52
C SER A 182 19.94 2.12 11.79
N PRO A 183 19.10 2.92 12.47
CA PRO A 183 18.02 3.65 11.82
C PRO A 183 18.55 4.57 10.72
N LEU A 184 17.88 4.59 9.57
CA LEU A 184 18.07 5.63 8.56
C LEU A 184 17.34 6.89 9.01
N THR A 185 17.92 8.05 8.71
CA THR A 185 17.30 9.35 9.00
C THR A 185 17.33 10.24 7.77
N GLY A 186 16.35 11.14 7.67
CA GLY A 186 16.22 12.06 6.54
C GLY A 186 15.43 13.30 6.93
N ILE A 187 15.66 14.41 6.23
CA ILE A 187 14.89 15.64 6.44
C ILE A 187 13.57 15.50 5.69
N VAL A 188 12.46 15.73 6.38
CA VAL A 188 11.12 15.71 5.82
C VAL A 188 10.39 17.02 6.13
N ARG A 189 9.39 17.34 5.31
CA ARG A 189 8.50 18.47 5.50
C ARG A 189 7.08 17.97 5.73
N SER A 190 6.48 18.34 6.86
CA SER A 190 5.05 18.17 7.11
C SER A 190 4.35 19.54 7.04
N GLU A 191 3.22 19.59 6.35
CA GLU A 191 2.31 20.73 6.41
C GLU A 191 1.06 20.32 7.19
N LEU A 192 0.82 21.01 8.30
CA LEU A 192 -0.17 20.67 9.30
C LEU A 192 -1.27 21.73 9.31
N ILE A 193 -2.51 21.27 9.37
CA ILE A 193 -3.68 22.15 9.51
C ILE A 193 -4.65 21.56 10.53
N THR A 194 -5.51 22.40 11.10
CA THR A 194 -6.55 21.97 12.03
C THR A 194 -7.89 22.60 11.68
N SER A 195 -8.98 21.89 11.99
CA SER A 195 -10.36 22.37 11.83
C SER A 195 -10.92 23.02 13.09
N ALA A 196 -10.24 22.86 14.23
CA ALA A 196 -10.60 23.48 15.51
C ALA A 196 -9.32 23.86 16.28
N PRO A 197 -9.36 24.86 17.17
CA PRO A 197 -8.23 25.18 18.04
C PRO A 197 -7.78 23.95 18.84
N THR A 198 -6.47 23.69 18.87
CA THR A 198 -5.89 22.57 19.64
C THR A 198 -4.43 22.86 19.98
N ALA A 199 -3.96 22.45 21.16
CA ALA A 199 -2.55 22.57 21.52
C ALA A 199 -1.69 21.43 20.96
N SER A 200 -2.31 20.27 20.64
CA SER A 200 -1.62 19.06 20.20
C SER A 200 -2.06 18.65 18.80
N LEU A 201 -1.11 18.30 17.93
CA LEU A 201 -1.36 17.77 16.58
C LEU A 201 -0.45 16.59 16.26
N PRO A 202 -0.94 15.50 15.63
CA PRO A 202 -0.06 14.49 15.06
C PRO A 202 0.70 15.07 13.85
N LEU A 203 1.94 14.62 13.59
CA LEU A 203 2.73 15.13 12.44
C LEU A 203 2.13 14.73 11.09
N SER A 204 1.19 13.78 11.09
CA SER A 204 0.44 13.40 9.91
C SER A 204 -0.68 14.38 9.55
N ARG A 205 -1.08 15.34 10.42
CA ARG A 205 -2.30 16.19 10.31
C ARG A 205 -2.33 17.19 9.14
N SER A 206 -2.28 16.71 7.89
CA SER A 206 -2.41 17.50 6.67
C SER A 206 -3.86 17.72 6.21
N GLN A 207 -4.05 18.56 5.19
CA GLN A 207 -5.37 18.83 4.59
C GLN A 207 -6.06 17.58 4.08
N GLN A 208 -5.30 16.64 3.52
CA GLN A 208 -5.85 15.38 3.05
C GLN A 208 -6.33 14.49 4.21
N VAL A 209 -5.74 14.61 5.41
CA VAL A 209 -6.27 13.95 6.62
C VAL A 209 -7.56 14.60 7.08
N LEU A 210 -7.77 15.91 6.88
CA LEU A 210 -9.01 16.54 7.37
C LEU A 210 -10.26 15.95 6.71
N ALA A 211 -10.14 15.47 5.47
CA ALA A 211 -11.21 14.79 4.76
C ALA A 211 -11.40 13.32 5.18
N MET A 212 -10.51 12.78 6.02
CA MET A 212 -10.51 11.41 6.52
C MET A 212 -10.67 11.40 8.05
N PRO A 213 -11.10 10.27 8.65
CA PRO A 213 -11.07 10.13 10.10
C PRO A 213 -9.64 10.39 10.64
N PRO A 214 -9.47 11.10 11.77
CA PRO A 214 -8.18 11.17 12.46
C PRO A 214 -7.60 9.77 12.71
N GLY A 215 -6.28 9.62 12.58
CA GLY A 215 -5.63 8.30 12.66
C GLY A 215 -5.89 7.41 11.44
N SER A 216 -6.04 8.02 10.26
CA SER A 216 -6.14 7.27 9.00
C SER A 216 -4.77 6.85 8.45
N TYR A 217 -3.73 7.61 8.77
CA TYR A 217 -2.36 7.28 8.42
C TYR A 217 -1.40 7.95 9.39
N ASP A 218 -0.19 7.39 9.43
CA ASP A 218 0.86 7.83 10.30
C ASP A 218 1.91 8.68 9.55
N SER A 219 2.83 9.24 10.31
CA SER A 219 3.97 10.01 9.85
C SER A 219 5.26 9.33 10.29
N TYR A 220 6.35 9.65 9.61
CA TYR A 220 7.65 9.21 10.09
C TYR A 220 7.95 9.82 11.47
N PRO A 221 8.42 9.03 12.45
CA PRO A 221 8.77 9.57 13.75
C PRO A 221 9.98 10.50 13.65
N ALA A 222 10.00 11.55 14.46
CA ALA A 222 11.19 12.39 14.64
C ALA A 222 12.37 11.55 15.16
N ALA A 223 13.55 11.77 14.59
CA ALA A 223 14.78 11.09 14.98
C ALA A 223 15.30 11.53 16.35
N SER A 224 14.97 12.77 16.75
CA SER A 224 15.26 13.35 18.06
C SER A 224 14.07 14.21 18.50
N LEU A 225 13.83 14.26 19.81
CA LEU A 225 12.82 15.14 20.40
C LEU A 225 13.41 16.53 20.77
N ASP A 226 14.73 16.68 20.70
CA ASP A 226 15.41 17.94 20.99
C ASP A 226 15.21 18.95 19.87
N THR A 227 14.51 20.05 20.18
CA THR A 227 14.29 21.18 19.29
C THR A 227 15.32 22.31 19.52
N LEU A 228 16.08 22.26 20.62
CA LEU A 228 16.89 23.34 21.17
C LEU A 228 18.39 23.19 20.91
N THR A 229 18.91 22.00 20.69
CA THR A 229 20.33 21.80 20.35
C THR A 229 20.47 21.50 18.86
N PRO A 230 21.36 22.19 18.11
CA PRO A 230 21.67 21.78 16.75
C PRO A 230 22.29 20.38 16.76
N ALA A 231 21.93 19.55 15.79
CA ALA A 231 22.61 18.30 15.54
C ALA A 231 24.08 18.54 15.12
N ALA A 232 24.90 17.49 15.08
CA ALA A 232 26.32 17.58 14.73
C ALA A 232 26.59 18.24 13.36
N ASP A 233 25.64 18.14 12.44
CA ASP A 233 25.68 18.77 11.12
C ASP A 233 25.06 20.17 11.08
N GLY A 234 24.74 20.75 12.23
CA GLY A 234 24.12 22.06 12.38
C GLY A 234 22.61 22.07 12.13
N PHE A 235 22.00 20.93 11.79
CA PHE A 235 20.55 20.87 11.55
C PHE A 235 19.77 21.11 12.84
N ARG A 236 18.67 21.86 12.72
CA ARG A 236 17.71 22.11 13.78
C ARG A 236 16.31 22.03 13.16
N PRO A 237 15.34 21.35 13.79
CA PRO A 237 14.00 21.31 13.26
C PRO A 237 13.35 22.69 13.36
N THR A 238 12.47 23.04 12.43
CA THR A 238 11.82 24.35 12.40
C THR A 238 10.31 24.20 12.28
N LEU A 239 9.59 25.03 13.03
CA LEU A 239 8.15 25.22 12.87
C LEU A 239 7.89 26.64 12.37
N THR A 240 7.08 26.77 11.33
CA THR A 240 6.63 28.07 10.83
C THR A 240 5.13 28.09 10.64
N VAL A 241 4.53 29.27 10.63
CA VAL A 241 3.10 29.47 10.36
C VAL A 241 2.90 30.48 9.24
N ARG A 242 1.87 30.27 8.43
CA ARG A 242 1.42 31.21 7.40
C ARG A 242 -0.09 31.07 7.14
N ALA A 243 -0.72 32.13 6.64
CA ALA A 243 -2.16 32.11 6.34
C ALA A 243 -2.46 31.42 5.00
N ARG A 244 -1.66 31.70 3.97
CA ARG A 244 -1.79 31.11 2.63
C ARG A 244 -0.50 30.46 2.19
N GLU A 245 -0.59 29.55 1.23
CA GLU A 245 0.54 28.73 0.78
C GLU A 245 1.73 29.56 0.28
N GLN A 246 1.45 30.69 -0.39
CA GLN A 246 2.44 31.63 -0.91
C GLN A 246 2.85 32.76 0.05
N ASP A 247 2.22 32.88 1.23
CA ASP A 247 2.58 33.92 2.18
C ASP A 247 3.96 33.63 2.80
N PRO A 248 4.70 34.68 3.24
CA PRO A 248 5.96 34.49 3.95
C PRO A 248 5.78 33.58 5.19
N ARG A 249 6.73 32.67 5.39
CA ARG A 249 6.78 31.82 6.58
C ARG A 249 7.18 32.66 7.79
N VAL A 250 6.35 32.64 8.84
CA VAL A 250 6.67 33.27 10.13
C VAL A 250 7.18 32.19 11.09
N PRO A 251 8.44 32.25 11.56
CA PRO A 251 8.98 31.26 12.50
C PRO A 251 8.23 31.26 13.83
N ILE A 252 7.97 30.06 14.36
CA ILE A 252 7.60 29.84 15.75
C ILE A 252 8.88 29.40 16.48
N PRO A 253 9.37 30.14 17.48
CA PRO A 253 10.61 29.81 18.19
C PRO A 253 10.59 28.38 18.76
N ASN A 254 11.72 27.67 18.68
CA ASN A 254 11.83 26.27 19.15
C ASN A 254 11.63 26.09 20.66
N THR A 255 11.64 27.18 21.43
CA THR A 255 11.30 27.20 22.86
C THR A 255 9.79 27.16 23.11
N GLU A 256 8.97 27.39 22.10
CA GLU A 256 7.51 27.46 22.22
C GLU A 256 6.80 26.15 21.82
N TRP A 257 7.52 25.18 21.27
CA TRP A 257 6.94 23.92 20.84
C TRP A 257 7.89 22.73 21.09
N SER A 258 7.34 21.53 21.13
CA SER A 258 8.10 20.29 21.36
C SER A 258 7.51 19.11 20.59
N PHE A 259 8.32 18.08 20.38
CA PHE A 259 7.85 16.76 19.93
C PHE A 259 7.21 16.01 21.09
N ALA A 260 5.92 16.24 21.29
CA ALA A 260 5.15 15.73 22.40
C ALA A 260 3.65 15.78 22.10
N ALA A 261 2.87 14.96 22.80
CA ALA A 261 1.45 15.21 22.98
C ALA A 261 1.27 16.21 24.13
N CYS A 262 0.64 17.37 23.90
CA CYS A 262 0.39 18.31 24.98
C CYS A 262 -0.45 17.67 26.09
N GLY A 263 -0.09 17.99 27.34
CA GLY A 263 -0.92 17.65 28.50
C GLY A 263 -2.26 18.38 28.47
N ARG A 264 -3.21 17.86 29.23
CA ARG A 264 -4.53 18.46 29.47
C ARG A 264 -4.67 18.74 30.95
N ASP A 265 -5.45 19.77 31.31
CA ASP A 265 -5.88 20.01 32.69
C ASP A 265 -4.74 20.04 33.73
N GLY A 266 -3.62 20.65 33.38
CA GLY A 266 -2.44 20.78 34.25
C GLY A 266 -1.46 19.61 34.21
N GLU A 267 -1.70 18.60 33.35
CA GLU A 267 -0.69 17.57 33.06
C GLU A 267 0.48 18.12 32.24
N ASP A 268 1.67 17.56 32.46
CA ASP A 268 2.83 17.81 31.63
C ASP A 268 2.66 17.21 30.22
N ALA A 269 3.32 17.81 29.24
CA ALA A 269 3.40 17.26 27.89
C ALA A 269 4.13 15.90 27.90
N LYS A 270 3.58 14.92 27.19
CA LYS A 270 4.13 13.56 27.11
C LYS A 270 5.01 13.45 25.85
N PRO A 271 6.32 13.13 25.99
CA PRO A 271 7.22 12.99 24.85
C PRO A 271 6.67 12.02 23.80
N ASP A 272 6.63 12.45 22.54
CA ASP A 272 6.07 11.67 21.45
C ASP A 272 6.70 12.12 20.11
N PRO A 273 7.45 11.24 19.40
CA PRO A 273 8.12 11.60 18.15
C PRO A 273 7.16 11.83 16.98
N ARG A 274 5.86 11.60 17.15
CA ARG A 274 4.82 11.72 16.12
C ARG A 274 3.76 12.78 16.43
N HIS A 275 3.99 13.59 17.46
CA HIS A 275 3.11 14.71 17.80
C HIS A 275 3.90 16.01 17.99
N LEU A 276 3.24 17.12 17.71
CA LEU A 276 3.67 18.45 18.13
C LEU A 276 2.79 18.93 19.27
N CYS A 277 3.45 19.45 20.30
CA CYS A 277 2.82 20.24 21.33
C CYS A 277 3.20 21.71 21.13
N LEU A 278 2.21 22.57 20.96
CA LEU A 278 2.30 24.03 20.93
C LEU A 278 1.33 24.57 21.99
N PRO A 279 1.79 24.92 23.20
CA PRO A 279 0.92 25.40 24.28
C PRO A 279 0.09 26.63 23.89
N ALA A 280 0.61 27.50 23.02
CA ALA A 280 -0.10 28.66 22.49
C ALA A 280 -1.31 28.28 21.59
N GLY A 281 -1.34 27.03 21.10
CA GLY A 281 -2.42 26.49 20.27
C GLY A 281 -2.21 26.64 18.76
N PHE A 282 -2.47 25.57 18.05
CA PHE A 282 -2.73 25.56 16.61
C PHE A 282 -4.13 26.09 16.31
N GLN A 283 -4.24 26.96 15.29
CA GLN A 283 -5.49 27.64 14.92
C GLN A 283 -6.00 27.20 13.54
N PRO A 284 -7.32 27.13 13.34
CA PRO A 284 -7.90 26.93 12.01
C PRO A 284 -7.56 28.07 11.04
N GLY A 285 -7.49 27.75 9.74
CA GLY A 285 -7.19 28.74 8.71
C GLY A 285 -5.70 29.13 8.63
N HIS A 286 -4.82 28.36 9.25
CA HIS A 286 -3.36 28.52 9.16
C HIS A 286 -2.70 27.24 8.66
N LEU A 287 -1.59 27.42 7.94
CA LEU A 287 -0.69 26.37 7.50
C LEU A 287 0.53 26.38 8.41
N TYR A 288 0.72 25.32 9.18
CA TYR A 288 1.91 25.12 9.99
C TYR A 288 2.87 24.22 9.23
N GLU A 289 4.09 24.68 8.96
CA GLU A 289 5.12 23.89 8.28
C GLU A 289 6.18 23.46 9.29
N LEU A 290 6.31 22.14 9.45
CA LEU A 290 7.36 21.50 10.22
C LEU A 290 8.40 20.92 9.28
N ILE A 291 9.65 21.33 9.44
CA ILE A 291 10.82 20.68 8.82
C ILE A 291 11.59 19.99 9.94
N TYR A 292 11.74 18.68 9.86
CA TYR A 292 12.38 17.89 10.91
C TYR A 292 13.15 16.72 10.32
N ARG A 293 14.10 16.20 11.11
CA ARG A 293 14.80 14.96 10.80
C ARG A 293 13.94 13.81 11.30
N ALA A 294 13.38 13.06 10.36
CA ALA A 294 12.66 11.83 10.61
C ALA A 294 13.59 10.63 10.62
N ARG A 295 13.10 9.50 11.11
CA ARG A 295 13.76 8.20 11.04
C ARG A 295 12.81 7.10 10.57
N ASP A 296 13.38 5.92 10.34
CA ASP A 296 12.64 4.70 10.02
C ASP A 296 11.81 4.81 8.70
N PRO A 297 12.44 5.14 7.55
CA PRO A 297 11.73 5.24 6.28
C PRO A 297 11.14 3.89 5.85
N LEU A 298 9.91 3.94 5.36
CA LEU A 298 9.16 2.79 4.87
C LEU A 298 9.50 2.56 3.40
N VAL A 299 9.65 1.29 3.01
CA VAL A 299 9.91 0.89 1.62
C VAL A 299 8.58 0.85 0.84
N LEU A 300 7.93 2.01 0.70
CA LEU A 300 6.56 2.16 0.19
C LEU A 300 6.36 1.63 -1.23
N GLY A 301 7.41 1.62 -2.06
CA GLY A 301 7.33 1.12 -3.44
C GLY A 301 7.02 -0.38 -3.55
N ILE A 302 7.14 -1.15 -2.46
CA ILE A 302 6.70 -2.55 -2.40
C ILE A 302 5.20 -2.67 -2.66
N GLY A 303 4.39 -1.64 -2.35
CA GLY A 303 2.97 -1.60 -2.72
C GLY A 303 2.71 -1.76 -4.22
N PHE A 304 3.58 -1.23 -5.08
CA PHE A 304 3.47 -1.41 -6.53
C PHE A 304 3.81 -2.84 -6.94
N ALA A 305 4.87 -3.43 -6.37
CA ALA A 305 5.23 -4.82 -6.65
C ALA A 305 4.16 -5.79 -6.15
N ALA A 306 3.64 -5.59 -4.94
CA ALA A 306 2.55 -6.38 -4.40
C ALA A 306 1.31 -6.35 -5.31
N THR A 307 1.02 -5.20 -5.90
CA THR A 307 -0.07 -5.03 -6.89
C THR A 307 0.19 -5.82 -8.16
N ARG A 308 1.38 -5.68 -8.77
CA ARG A 308 1.82 -6.47 -9.93
C ARG A 308 1.68 -7.96 -9.67
N ASP A 309 2.26 -8.41 -8.57
CA ASP A 309 2.43 -9.82 -8.25
C ASP A 309 1.12 -10.48 -7.88
N LEU A 310 0.24 -9.78 -7.15
CA LEU A 310 -1.11 -10.26 -6.85
C LEU A 310 -1.97 -10.31 -8.12
N GLY A 311 -1.93 -9.26 -8.96
CA GLY A 311 -2.66 -9.24 -10.23
C GLY A 311 -2.25 -10.39 -11.16
N ALA A 312 -0.94 -10.64 -11.29
CA ALA A 312 -0.40 -11.76 -12.03
C ALA A 312 -0.83 -13.10 -11.42
N PHE A 313 -0.66 -13.28 -10.11
CA PHE A 313 -1.07 -14.50 -9.39
C PHE A 313 -2.55 -14.83 -9.63
N LEU A 314 -3.43 -13.84 -9.54
CA LEU A 314 -4.87 -14.02 -9.70
C LEU A 314 -5.30 -14.32 -11.15
N GLY A 315 -4.46 -13.97 -12.14
CA GLY A 315 -4.66 -14.32 -13.55
C GLY A 315 -4.17 -15.73 -13.93
N HIS A 316 -3.39 -16.39 -13.07
CA HIS A 316 -2.78 -17.70 -13.35
C HIS A 316 -3.43 -18.83 -12.54
N GLY A 317 -3.17 -20.07 -12.97
CA GLY A 317 -3.87 -21.29 -12.55
C GLY A 317 -3.84 -21.63 -11.06
N ARG A 318 -4.24 -22.84 -10.70
CA ARG A 318 -4.37 -23.25 -9.29
C ARG A 318 -2.99 -23.40 -8.59
N PRO A 319 -2.88 -23.09 -7.28
CA PRO A 319 -3.95 -22.72 -6.34
C PRO A 319 -4.33 -21.23 -6.40
N ASN A 320 -5.56 -20.93 -6.83
CA ASN A 320 -6.09 -19.57 -6.93
C ASN A 320 -7.64 -19.62 -6.82
N PRO A 321 -8.26 -18.94 -5.84
CA PRO A 321 -9.70 -19.05 -5.56
C PRO A 321 -10.60 -18.35 -6.58
N VAL A 322 -10.04 -17.54 -7.48
CA VAL A 322 -10.80 -16.77 -8.48
C VAL A 322 -10.43 -17.10 -9.92
N TRP A 323 -9.40 -17.92 -10.13
CA TRP A 323 -8.96 -18.31 -11.47
C TRP A 323 -10.08 -18.96 -12.27
N ARG A 324 -10.17 -18.56 -13.54
CA ARG A 324 -10.97 -19.21 -14.58
C ARG A 324 -10.25 -19.09 -15.91
N GLU A 325 -10.44 -20.08 -16.77
CA GLU A 325 -9.98 -19.99 -18.16
C GLU A 325 -10.63 -18.79 -18.87
N GLY A 326 -9.83 -18.03 -19.61
CA GLY A 326 -10.30 -16.86 -20.37
C GLY A 326 -10.65 -15.62 -19.52
N GLN A 327 -10.42 -15.64 -18.20
CA GLN A 327 -10.66 -14.49 -17.32
C GLN A 327 -9.98 -13.22 -17.81
N LYS A 328 -10.66 -12.09 -17.68
CA LYS A 328 -10.13 -10.75 -17.93
C LYS A 328 -9.97 -10.00 -16.62
N THR A 329 -8.98 -9.13 -16.54
CA THR A 329 -8.74 -8.26 -15.39
C THR A 329 -8.85 -6.81 -15.83
N ILE A 330 -9.63 -6.03 -15.09
CA ILE A 330 -9.72 -4.57 -15.22
C ILE A 330 -9.19 -3.99 -13.92
N ILE A 331 -8.14 -3.18 -14.01
CA ILE A 331 -7.66 -2.40 -12.86
C ILE A 331 -8.39 -1.06 -12.82
N GLU A 332 -8.92 -0.70 -11.65
CA GLU A 332 -9.67 0.54 -11.42
C GLU A 332 -9.11 1.26 -10.20
N GLY A 333 -9.15 2.60 -10.21
CA GLY A 333 -8.82 3.40 -9.07
C GLY A 333 -9.20 4.86 -9.26
N SER A 334 -9.85 5.43 -8.25
CA SER A 334 -10.26 6.84 -8.25
C SER A 334 -9.31 7.73 -7.43
N SER A 335 -9.06 8.95 -7.92
CA SER A 335 -8.23 9.96 -7.24
C SER A 335 -6.78 9.50 -7.01
N GLN A 336 -6.31 9.40 -5.76
CA GLN A 336 -4.97 8.91 -5.42
C GLN A 336 -4.74 7.49 -5.96
N SER A 337 -5.75 6.62 -5.90
CA SER A 337 -5.67 5.27 -6.47
C SER A 337 -5.43 5.29 -7.98
N GLY A 338 -6.04 6.24 -8.70
CA GLY A 338 -5.75 6.44 -10.12
C GLY A 338 -4.32 6.92 -10.38
N ARG A 339 -3.77 7.78 -9.50
CA ARG A 339 -2.35 8.18 -9.55
C ARG A 339 -1.41 7.01 -9.26
N MET A 340 -1.79 6.12 -8.35
CA MET A 340 -1.06 4.89 -8.07
C MET A 340 -0.99 4.02 -9.34
N ILE A 341 -2.11 3.77 -10.03
CA ILE A 341 -2.13 3.02 -11.30
C ILE A 341 -1.24 3.69 -12.36
N ARG A 342 -1.34 5.02 -12.52
CA ARG A 342 -0.47 5.76 -13.45
C ARG A 342 1.01 5.57 -13.13
N SER A 343 1.37 5.62 -11.84
CA SER A 343 2.76 5.46 -11.38
C SER A 343 3.25 4.02 -11.55
N LEU A 344 2.40 3.04 -11.25
CA LEU A 344 2.64 1.61 -11.49
C LEU A 344 3.04 1.37 -12.95
N VAL A 345 2.26 1.90 -13.89
CA VAL A 345 2.55 1.78 -15.33
C VAL A 345 3.83 2.54 -15.71
N ALA A 346 3.99 3.77 -15.23
CA ALA A 346 5.15 4.60 -15.57
C ALA A 346 6.48 3.98 -15.07
N LEU A 347 6.44 3.24 -13.97
CA LEU A 347 7.59 2.57 -13.37
C LEU A 347 7.78 1.13 -13.86
N GLY A 348 6.96 0.63 -14.79
CA GLY A 348 7.11 -0.69 -15.40
C GLY A 348 6.63 -1.86 -14.52
N PHE A 349 5.80 -1.62 -13.51
CA PHE A 349 5.22 -2.69 -12.67
C PHE A 349 4.08 -3.45 -13.37
N ASN A 350 3.91 -3.28 -14.67
CA ASN A 350 2.91 -3.98 -15.50
C ASN A 350 3.55 -4.97 -16.49
N GLU A 351 4.84 -5.29 -16.34
CA GLU A 351 5.61 -6.20 -17.21
C GLU A 351 5.83 -7.62 -16.67
#